data_AF-A0A496V3G9-F1
#
_entry.id   AF-A0A496V3G9-F1
#
_cell.length_a   1.000
_cell.length_b   1.000
_cell.length_c   1.000
_cell.angle_alpha   90.00
_cell.angle_beta   90.00
_cell.angle_gamma   90.00
#
_symmetry.space_group_name_H-M   'P 1'
#
loop_
_entity.id
_entity.type
_entity.pdbx_description
1 polymer ?
#
loop_
_entity_poly.entity_id
_entity_poly.type
_entity_poly.pdbx_seq_one_letter_code
_entity_poly.pdbx_strand_id
1 'polypeptide(L)'
;MSVDKKLFFLHIPKTAGTSLRKLIKKEYPGKACLYLYYPAPFQPAVIKEIHANLPAAKVLYGHFSFGIHQLLGIQGHYVAFLRNPIERVISFYNHNARQSDTPYYAAIQEGLSLLDMLQSERIPETNNHVTRIIACCGLPGMLDDTRVLEQALDNIEKHFCFVGLVERFAESVNLLGKKLGWKSSHTIPYLNVDTTKPLHQIDAQTQAALEKYNRLDMLLYEHVNQRYIMKYSL
;
A
#
# COMPACT_ATOMS: atom_id res chain seq x y z
N MET A 1 1.21 -17.57 -16.78
CA MET A 1 -0.09 -16.84 -16.74
C MET A 1 -0.50 -16.59 -18.18
N SER A 2 -1.74 -16.87 -18.58
CA SER A 2 -2.20 -16.61 -19.96
C SER A 2 -2.25 -15.12 -20.26
N VAL A 3 -2.21 -14.77 -21.54
CA VAL A 3 -1.87 -13.45 -22.10
C VAL A 3 -2.91 -12.35 -21.81
N ASP A 4 -4.07 -12.66 -21.19
CA ASP A 4 -5.21 -11.72 -21.05
C ASP A 4 -5.43 -11.10 -19.67
N LYS A 5 -4.78 -11.56 -18.60
CA LYS A 5 -5.02 -11.02 -17.25
C LYS A 5 -4.07 -9.85 -16.94
N LYS A 6 -4.63 -8.70 -16.54
CA LYS A 6 -3.84 -7.54 -16.07
C LYS A 6 -3.31 -7.76 -14.66
N LEU A 7 -2.21 -7.10 -14.32
CA LEU A 7 -1.71 -7.03 -12.95
C LEU A 7 -2.06 -5.67 -12.35
N PHE A 8 -2.65 -5.65 -11.16
CA PHE A 8 -2.90 -4.43 -10.40
C PHE A 8 -1.91 -4.37 -9.25
N PHE A 9 -0.91 -3.49 -9.34
CA PHE A 9 -0.01 -3.23 -8.23
C PHE A 9 -0.54 -2.09 -7.37
N LEU A 10 -1.18 -2.46 -6.26
CA LEU A 10 -1.76 -1.56 -5.29
C LEU A 10 -0.63 -0.97 -4.43
N HIS A 11 -0.14 0.20 -4.80
CA HIS A 11 0.94 0.86 -4.08
C HIS A 11 0.33 1.59 -2.89
N ILE A 12 0.43 0.97 -1.72
CA ILE A 12 0.00 1.60 -0.45
C ILE A 12 1.10 2.55 0.03
N PRO A 13 0.79 3.79 0.45
CA PRO A 13 1.78 4.70 1.00
C PRO A 13 2.60 4.06 2.11
N LYS A 14 3.92 4.32 2.06
CA LYS A 14 4.91 3.90 3.07
C LYS A 14 5.12 2.39 3.24
N THR A 15 4.76 1.57 2.23
CA THR A 15 5.06 0.13 2.18
C THR A 15 6.16 -0.21 1.15
N ALA A 16 7.29 0.51 1.22
CA ALA A 16 8.46 0.35 0.33
C ALA A 16 8.20 0.53 -1.18
N GLY A 17 7.11 1.19 -1.57
CA GLY A 17 6.70 1.22 -2.98
C GLY A 17 7.61 2.00 -3.93
N THR A 18 8.53 2.86 -3.47
CA THR A 18 9.51 3.52 -4.38
C THR A 18 10.46 2.51 -5.01
N SER A 19 10.99 1.58 -4.21
CA SER A 19 11.91 0.53 -4.67
C SER A 19 11.18 -0.46 -5.57
N LEU A 20 9.96 -0.84 -5.18
CA LEU A 20 9.14 -1.77 -5.95
C LEU A 20 8.61 -1.16 -7.25
N ARG A 21 8.26 0.13 -7.27
CA ARG A 21 7.91 0.88 -8.49
C ARG A 21 9.04 0.87 -9.50
N LYS A 22 10.30 1.07 -9.05
CA LYS A 22 11.47 0.99 -9.94
C LYS A 22 11.60 -0.41 -10.55
N LEU A 23 11.41 -1.46 -9.75
CA LEU A 23 11.46 -2.83 -10.26
C LEU A 23 10.32 -3.12 -11.26
N ILE A 24 9.07 -2.74 -10.94
CA ILE A 24 7.93 -2.93 -11.84
C ILE A 24 8.16 -2.22 -13.17
N LYS A 25 8.64 -0.97 -13.15
CA LYS A 25 8.97 -0.25 -14.39
C LYS A 25 10.08 -0.93 -15.21
N LYS A 26 11.03 -1.59 -14.54
CA LYS A 26 12.09 -2.35 -15.22
C LYS A 26 11.55 -3.62 -15.88
N GLU A 27 10.68 -4.35 -15.20
CA GLU A 27 10.07 -5.59 -15.71
C GLU A 27 9.00 -5.33 -16.79
N TYR A 28 8.33 -4.18 -16.73
CA TYR A 28 7.27 -3.79 -17.66
C TYR A 28 7.56 -2.40 -18.26
N PRO A 29 8.53 -2.30 -19.19
CA PRO A 29 8.96 -1.02 -19.72
C PRO A 29 7.95 -0.38 -20.67
N GLY A 30 8.07 0.94 -20.84
CA GLY A 30 7.27 1.72 -21.78
C GLY A 30 5.78 1.66 -21.48
N LYS A 31 4.97 1.43 -22.52
CA LYS A 31 3.49 1.42 -22.44
C LYS A 31 2.93 0.19 -21.69
N ALA A 32 3.77 -0.76 -21.29
CA ALA A 32 3.35 -1.92 -20.49
C ALA A 32 3.00 -1.55 -19.03
N CYS A 33 3.43 -0.37 -18.55
CA CYS A 33 3.08 0.17 -17.24
C CYS A 33 2.15 1.38 -17.37
N LEU A 34 0.97 1.30 -16.77
CA LEU A 34 0.04 2.42 -16.64
C LEU A 34 0.00 2.88 -15.18
N TYR A 35 0.38 4.14 -14.94
CA TYR A 35 0.36 4.72 -13.59
C TYR A 35 -1.03 5.25 -13.25
N LEU A 36 -1.54 4.89 -12.08
CA LEU A 36 -2.81 5.36 -11.53
C LEU A 36 -2.54 6.15 -10.25
N TYR A 37 -2.96 7.41 -10.21
CA TYR A 37 -2.88 8.26 -9.03
C TYR A 37 -4.18 9.04 -8.92
N TYR A 38 -5.17 8.44 -8.28
CA TYR A 38 -6.53 8.98 -8.33
C TYR A 38 -7.17 8.87 -6.96
N PRO A 39 -7.39 9.99 -6.26
CA PRO A 39 -8.35 10.02 -5.18
C PRO A 39 -9.73 9.76 -5.77
N ALA A 40 -10.47 8.81 -5.20
CA ALA A 40 -11.84 8.57 -5.59
C ALA A 40 -12.72 9.82 -5.31
N PRO A 41 -13.80 10.05 -6.09
CA PRO A 41 -14.25 9.28 -7.24
C PRO A 41 -13.49 9.60 -8.53
N PHE A 42 -13.35 8.62 -9.42
CA PHE A 42 -12.73 8.82 -10.73
C PHE A 42 -13.68 9.61 -11.64
N GLN A 43 -13.17 10.71 -12.20
CA GLN A 43 -13.91 11.49 -13.20
C GLN A 43 -14.05 10.68 -14.51
N PRO A 44 -15.15 10.82 -15.28
CA PRO A 44 -15.34 10.10 -16.53
C PRO A 44 -14.20 10.28 -17.55
N ALA A 45 -13.61 11.49 -17.61
CA ALA A 45 -12.47 11.79 -18.48
C ALA A 45 -11.23 10.96 -18.13
N VAL A 46 -10.99 10.74 -16.83
CA VAL A 46 -9.90 9.90 -16.33
C VAL A 46 -10.11 8.44 -16.74
N ILE A 47 -11.33 7.92 -16.60
CA ILE A 47 -11.64 6.54 -17.00
C ILE A 47 -11.41 6.36 -18.51
N LYS A 48 -11.83 7.32 -19.32
CA LYS A 48 -11.59 7.31 -20.77
C LYS A 48 -10.10 7.29 -21.11
N GLU A 49 -9.29 8.09 -20.41
CA GLU A 49 -7.83 8.10 -20.58
C GLU A 49 -7.19 6.76 -20.21
N ILE A 50 -7.61 6.17 -19.08
CA ILE A 50 -7.14 4.84 -18.66
C ILE A 50 -7.48 3.82 -19.75
N HIS A 51 -8.75 3.78 -20.19
CA HIS A 51 -9.22 2.87 -21.25
C HIS A 51 -8.43 3.00 -22.56
N ALA A 52 -8.07 4.21 -22.96
CA ALA A 52 -7.25 4.43 -24.16
C ALA A 52 -5.86 3.79 -24.07
N ASN A 53 -5.30 3.66 -22.86
CA ASN A 53 -3.99 3.08 -22.62
C ASN A 53 -4.01 1.60 -22.19
N LEU A 54 -5.17 1.06 -21.77
CA LEU A 54 -5.33 -0.31 -21.30
C LEU A 54 -4.85 -1.41 -22.27
N PRO A 55 -5.06 -1.32 -23.60
CA PRO A 55 -4.63 -2.37 -24.52
C PRO A 55 -3.12 -2.63 -24.46
N ALA A 56 -2.32 -1.56 -24.33
CA ALA A 56 -0.86 -1.67 -24.24
C ALA A 56 -0.36 -2.02 -22.84
N ALA A 57 -1.12 -1.69 -21.79
CA ALA A 57 -0.73 -1.91 -20.41
C ALA A 57 -0.80 -3.39 -20.02
N LYS A 58 0.24 -3.89 -19.34
CA LYS A 58 0.23 -5.20 -18.66
C LYS A 58 0.04 -5.04 -17.15
N VAL A 59 0.54 -3.93 -16.62
CA VAL A 59 0.46 -3.58 -15.20
C VAL A 59 -0.18 -2.21 -15.04
N LEU A 60 -1.17 -2.12 -14.17
CA LEU A 60 -1.70 -0.88 -13.64
C LEU A 60 -1.15 -0.72 -12.23
N TYR A 61 -0.53 0.41 -11.92
CA TYR A 61 0.17 0.56 -10.65
C TYR A 61 0.08 1.98 -10.08
N GLY A 62 0.11 2.12 -8.76
CA GLY A 62 0.11 3.42 -8.08
C GLY A 62 -0.90 3.48 -6.93
N HIS A 63 -1.31 4.69 -6.57
CA HIS A 63 -2.15 4.97 -5.42
C HIS A 63 -3.63 4.98 -5.83
N PHE A 64 -4.30 3.85 -5.58
CA PHE A 64 -5.73 3.64 -5.79
C PHE A 64 -6.25 2.62 -4.77
N SER A 65 -7.57 2.47 -4.65
CA SER A 65 -8.20 1.44 -3.80
C SER A 65 -8.51 0.16 -4.59
N PHE A 66 -8.69 -0.95 -3.88
CA PHE A 66 -9.25 -2.17 -4.46
C PHE A 66 -10.55 -1.89 -5.23
N GLY A 67 -10.87 -2.72 -6.23
CA GLY A 67 -12.11 -2.60 -7.00
C GLY A 67 -11.97 -1.82 -8.32
N ILE A 68 -10.84 -1.18 -8.61
CA ILE A 68 -10.63 -0.47 -9.89
C ILE A 68 -10.88 -1.35 -11.13
N HIS A 69 -10.64 -2.66 -11.02
CA HIS A 69 -10.91 -3.61 -12.10
C HIS A 69 -12.40 -3.67 -12.51
N GLN A 70 -13.32 -3.50 -11.55
CA GLN A 70 -14.76 -3.47 -11.80
C GLN A 70 -15.13 -2.19 -12.54
N LEU A 71 -14.61 -1.05 -12.09
CA LEU A 71 -14.84 0.25 -12.73
C LEU A 71 -14.34 0.28 -14.18
N LEU A 72 -13.22 -0.40 -14.44
CA LEU A 72 -12.61 -0.47 -15.76
C LEU A 72 -13.17 -1.59 -16.64
N GLY A 73 -13.98 -2.50 -16.10
CA GLY A 73 -14.53 -3.65 -16.85
C GLY A 73 -13.47 -4.66 -17.30
N ILE A 74 -12.39 -4.83 -16.52
CA ILE A 74 -11.28 -5.73 -16.87
C ILE A 74 -11.00 -6.76 -15.78
N GLN A 75 -10.38 -7.87 -16.19
CA GLN A 75 -9.97 -8.94 -15.29
C GLN A 75 -8.47 -8.85 -14.97
N GLY A 76 -8.09 -9.28 -13.78
CA GLY A 76 -6.70 -9.31 -13.36
C GLY A 76 -6.52 -9.77 -11.93
N HIS A 77 -5.27 -9.71 -11.47
CA HIS A 77 -4.93 -10.04 -10.09
C HIS A 77 -4.23 -8.87 -9.42
N TYR A 78 -4.50 -8.73 -8.13
CA TYR A 78 -3.88 -7.71 -7.31
C TYR A 78 -2.58 -8.20 -6.68
N VAL A 79 -1.65 -7.27 -6.51
CA VAL A 79 -0.45 -7.42 -5.73
C VAL A 79 -0.32 -6.20 -4.83
N ALA A 80 0.00 -6.41 -3.55
CA ALA A 80 0.32 -5.36 -2.60
C ALA A 80 1.49 -5.77 -1.71
N PHE A 81 2.07 -4.78 -1.04
CA PHE A 81 3.03 -5.00 0.04
C PHE A 81 2.49 -4.32 1.29
N LEU A 82 2.55 -5.02 2.41
CA LEU A 82 2.21 -4.51 3.72
C LEU A 82 3.47 -4.24 4.53
N ARG A 83 3.34 -3.36 5.51
CA ARG A 83 4.35 -3.06 6.53
C ARG A 83 3.63 -3.11 7.88
N ASN A 84 4.37 -3.38 8.95
CA ASN A 84 3.88 -3.21 10.30
C ASN A 84 3.12 -1.86 10.40
N PRO A 85 1.86 -1.86 10.85
CA PRO A 85 1.01 -0.68 10.77
C PRO A 85 1.54 0.53 11.55
N ILE A 86 2.14 0.29 12.71
CA ILE A 86 2.70 1.32 13.58
C ILE A 86 3.90 1.98 12.87
N GLU A 87 4.83 1.15 12.40
CA GLU A 87 5.99 1.55 11.61
C GLU A 87 5.61 2.30 10.31
N ARG A 88 4.51 1.91 9.67
CA ARG A 88 3.97 2.58 8.48
C ARG A 88 3.54 4.01 8.82
N VAL A 89 2.79 4.20 9.92
CA VAL A 89 2.31 5.53 10.34
C VAL A 89 3.47 6.43 10.77
N ILE A 90 4.43 5.90 11.53
CA ILE A 90 5.64 6.65 11.92
C ILE A 90 6.41 7.10 10.66
N SER A 91 6.60 6.21 9.70
CA SER A 91 7.26 6.56 8.44
C SER A 91 6.46 7.56 7.61
N PHE A 92 5.12 7.55 7.71
CA PHE A 92 4.27 8.57 7.08
C PHE A 92 4.52 9.95 7.70
N TYR A 93 4.50 10.06 9.02
CA TYR A 93 4.79 11.30 9.73
C TYR A 93 6.20 11.81 9.41
N ASN A 94 7.22 10.96 9.54
CA ASN A 94 8.62 11.32 9.27
C ASN A 94 8.86 11.72 7.81
N HIS A 95 8.08 11.19 6.87
CA HIS A 95 8.15 11.60 5.48
C HIS A 95 7.58 13.00 5.28
N ASN A 96 6.41 13.28 5.85
CA ASN A 96 5.82 14.61 5.79
C ASN A 96 6.65 15.65 6.54
N ALA A 97 7.35 15.26 7.62
CA ALA A 97 8.27 16.14 8.33
C ALA A 97 9.52 16.52 7.51
N ARG A 98 9.89 15.72 6.49
CA ARG A 98 11.14 15.89 5.72
C ARG A 98 10.95 16.39 4.30
N GLN A 99 9.79 16.18 3.71
CA GLN A 99 9.55 16.46 2.28
C GLN A 99 8.66 17.70 2.16
N SER A 100 9.24 18.80 1.68
CA SER A 100 8.60 20.11 1.62
C SER A 100 7.40 20.19 0.66
N ASP A 101 7.28 19.24 -0.26
CA ASP A 101 6.17 19.14 -1.23
C ASP A 101 4.98 18.33 -0.71
N THR A 102 5.02 17.85 0.54
CA THR A 102 3.93 17.04 1.12
C THR A 102 2.87 17.88 1.83
N PRO A 103 1.60 17.44 1.86
CA PRO A 103 0.48 18.24 2.38
C PRO A 103 0.63 18.66 3.85
N TYR A 104 1.34 17.87 4.65
CA TYR A 104 1.45 18.12 6.10
C TYR A 104 2.80 18.74 6.51
N TYR A 105 3.71 19.01 5.57
CA TYR A 105 5.04 19.52 5.91
C TYR A 105 4.98 20.83 6.71
N ALA A 106 4.27 21.84 6.19
CA ALA A 106 4.18 23.15 6.84
C ALA A 106 3.62 23.04 8.27
N ALA A 107 2.51 22.33 8.44
CA ALA A 107 1.89 22.13 9.75
C ALA A 107 2.84 21.40 10.74
N ILE A 108 3.60 20.41 10.28
CA ILE A 108 4.58 19.71 11.12
C ILE A 108 5.74 20.65 11.51
N GLN A 109 6.22 21.50 10.59
CA GLN A 109 7.24 22.50 10.94
C GLN A 109 6.72 23.54 11.95
N GLU A 110 5.41 23.80 11.94
CA GLU A 110 4.72 24.69 12.89
C GLU A 110 4.35 23.99 14.22
N GLY A 111 4.71 22.72 14.38
CA GLY A 111 4.57 21.98 15.66
C GLY A 111 3.44 20.95 15.71
N LEU A 112 2.77 20.66 14.58
CA LEU A 112 1.79 19.55 14.52
C LEU A 112 2.48 18.23 14.85
N SER A 113 2.11 17.61 15.98
CA SER A 113 2.70 16.35 16.42
C SER A 113 2.04 15.13 15.75
N LEU A 114 2.70 13.97 15.85
CA LEU A 114 2.11 12.70 15.42
C LEU A 114 0.83 12.39 16.21
N LEU A 115 0.81 12.70 17.51
CA LEU A 115 -0.35 12.50 18.36
C LEU A 115 -1.54 13.35 17.88
N ASP A 116 -1.30 14.61 17.54
CA ASP A 116 -2.33 15.51 17.00
C ASP A 116 -2.90 14.98 15.68
N MET A 117 -2.03 14.48 14.78
CA MET A 117 -2.47 13.88 13.51
C MET A 117 -3.35 12.65 13.73
N LEU A 118 -2.99 11.79 14.69
CA LEU A 118 -3.78 10.60 15.05
C LEU A 118 -5.14 10.98 15.65
N GLN A 119 -5.14 11.89 16.63
CA GLN A 119 -6.35 12.31 17.35
C GLN A 119 -7.29 13.17 16.51
N SER A 120 -6.79 13.78 15.42
CA SER A 120 -7.64 14.55 14.52
C SER A 120 -8.73 13.71 13.85
N GLU A 121 -8.49 12.40 13.65
CA GLU A 121 -9.33 11.46 12.89
C GLU A 121 -9.65 11.91 11.45
N ARG A 122 -8.99 12.95 10.95
CA ARG A 122 -9.22 13.57 9.63
C ARG A 122 -8.24 13.10 8.56
N ILE A 123 -7.22 12.35 8.95
CA ILE A 123 -6.12 11.92 8.08
C ILE A 123 -6.26 10.40 7.88
N PRO A 124 -6.84 9.93 6.75
CA PRO A 124 -7.05 8.51 6.52
C PRO A 124 -5.75 7.68 6.57
N GLU A 125 -4.60 8.27 6.25
CA GLU A 125 -3.29 7.64 6.29
C GLU A 125 -2.81 7.30 7.70
N THR A 126 -3.37 7.88 8.76
CA THR A 126 -3.03 7.57 10.15
C THR A 126 -4.05 6.65 10.83
N ASN A 127 -5.13 6.28 10.14
CA ASN A 127 -6.22 5.48 10.68
C ASN A 127 -6.61 4.31 9.76
N ASN A 128 -6.19 3.09 10.12
CA ASN A 128 -6.55 1.83 9.43
C ASN A 128 -6.43 1.91 7.89
N HIS A 129 -5.40 2.60 7.41
CA HIS A 129 -5.26 2.99 6.01
C HIS A 129 -5.16 1.79 5.07
N VAL A 130 -4.40 0.77 5.45
CA VAL A 130 -4.21 -0.43 4.61
C VAL A 130 -5.55 -1.16 4.45
N THR A 131 -6.28 -1.33 5.55
CA THR A 131 -7.62 -1.95 5.58
C THR A 131 -8.58 -1.17 4.70
N ARG A 132 -8.58 0.17 4.78
CA ARG A 132 -9.41 1.04 3.91
C ARG A 132 -9.13 0.83 2.44
N ILE A 133 -7.86 0.84 2.06
CA ILE A 133 -7.44 0.70 0.66
C ILE A 133 -7.81 -0.67 0.10
N ILE A 134 -7.59 -1.74 0.85
CA ILE A 134 -7.88 -3.12 0.41
C ILE A 134 -9.38 -3.43 0.44
N ALA A 135 -10.15 -2.84 1.37
CA ALA A 135 -11.61 -2.98 1.40
C ALA A 135 -12.34 -1.99 0.46
N CYS A 136 -11.63 -1.03 -0.13
CA CYS A 136 -12.22 0.12 -0.82
C CYS A 136 -13.18 0.96 0.06
N CYS A 137 -12.84 1.15 1.33
CA CYS A 137 -13.61 1.95 2.27
C CYS A 137 -13.13 3.41 2.30
N GLY A 138 -13.93 4.31 1.70
CA GLY A 138 -13.68 5.76 1.65
C GLY A 138 -14.37 6.57 2.74
N LEU A 139 -14.91 5.93 3.79
CA LEU A 139 -15.63 6.65 4.85
C LEU A 139 -14.71 7.62 5.60
N PRO A 140 -15.13 8.88 5.85
CA PRO A 140 -14.35 9.80 6.67
C PRO A 140 -14.37 9.39 8.15
N GLY A 141 -13.49 10.00 8.96
CA GLY A 141 -13.43 9.78 10.41
C GLY A 141 -12.75 8.46 10.80
N MET A 142 -12.81 8.10 12.08
CA MET A 142 -12.26 6.83 12.59
C MET A 142 -12.98 5.61 11.99
N LEU A 143 -12.21 4.67 11.47
CA LEU A 143 -12.70 3.34 11.09
C LEU A 143 -12.45 2.37 12.24
N ASP A 144 -13.53 1.82 12.80
CA ASP A 144 -13.48 0.77 13.82
C ASP A 144 -14.56 -0.30 13.59
N ASP A 145 -14.70 -0.72 12.34
CA ASP A 145 -15.69 -1.71 11.92
C ASP A 145 -15.01 -2.98 11.40
N THR A 146 -15.16 -4.09 12.13
CA THR A 146 -14.55 -5.37 11.75
C THR A 146 -15.08 -5.94 10.45
N ARG A 147 -16.28 -5.53 9.99
CA ARG A 147 -16.80 -5.94 8.68
C ARG A 147 -15.93 -5.42 7.53
N VAL A 148 -15.30 -4.26 7.71
CA VAL A 148 -14.35 -3.71 6.73
C VAL A 148 -13.05 -4.51 6.72
N LEU A 149 -12.59 -4.99 7.88
CA LEU A 149 -11.47 -5.93 7.98
C LEU A 149 -11.79 -7.26 7.29
N GLU A 150 -12.97 -7.84 7.57
CA GLU A 150 -13.44 -9.07 6.93
C GLU A 150 -13.49 -8.92 5.41
N GLN A 151 -14.00 -7.79 4.90
CA GLN A 151 -14.01 -7.49 3.47
C GLN A 151 -12.59 -7.37 2.90
N ALA A 152 -11.66 -6.74 3.62
CA ALA A 152 -10.26 -6.64 3.18
C ALA A 152 -9.60 -8.02 3.08
N LEU A 153 -9.83 -8.90 4.06
CA LEU A 153 -9.33 -10.27 4.07
C LEU A 153 -9.93 -11.11 2.93
N ASP A 154 -11.24 -10.99 2.71
CA ASP A 154 -11.94 -11.66 1.61
C ASP A 154 -11.43 -11.19 0.24
N ASN A 155 -11.19 -9.88 0.09
CA ASN A 155 -10.60 -9.32 -1.12
C ASN A 155 -9.19 -9.88 -1.37
N ILE A 156 -8.35 -9.96 -0.35
CA ILE A 156 -7.02 -10.59 -0.43
C ILE A 156 -7.14 -12.03 -0.92
N GLU A 157 -7.97 -12.84 -0.28
CA GLU A 157 -8.08 -14.27 -0.62
C GLU A 157 -8.58 -14.49 -2.05
N LYS A 158 -9.57 -13.72 -2.49
CA LYS A 158 -10.23 -13.94 -3.79
C LYS A 158 -9.47 -13.31 -4.97
N HIS A 159 -8.82 -12.16 -4.76
CA HIS A 159 -8.34 -11.33 -5.86
C HIS A 159 -6.84 -11.06 -5.87
N PHE A 160 -6.15 -11.23 -4.74
CA PHE A 160 -4.72 -10.96 -4.67
C PHE A 160 -3.96 -12.23 -4.99
N CYS A 161 -3.13 -12.19 -6.03
CA CYS A 161 -2.23 -13.29 -6.30
C CYS A 161 -1.01 -13.27 -5.37
N PHE A 162 -0.66 -12.11 -4.80
CA PHE A 162 0.45 -11.99 -3.87
C PHE A 162 0.30 -10.80 -2.92
N VAL A 163 0.61 -11.01 -1.65
CA VAL A 163 0.79 -9.93 -0.66
C VAL A 163 2.15 -10.13 0.00
N GLY A 164 3.06 -9.19 -0.21
CA GLY A 164 4.41 -9.20 0.36
C GLY A 164 4.49 -8.43 1.68
N LEU A 165 5.59 -8.63 2.42
CA LEU A 165 5.89 -7.92 3.66
C LEU A 165 7.17 -7.08 3.48
N VAL A 166 7.15 -5.84 3.94
CA VAL A 166 8.32 -4.95 3.90
C VAL A 166 9.42 -5.46 4.82
N GLU A 167 9.06 -6.04 5.96
CA GLU A 167 9.96 -6.66 6.93
C GLU A 167 10.74 -7.84 6.32
N ARG A 168 10.20 -8.43 5.24
CA ARG A 168 10.81 -9.51 4.46
C ARG A 168 10.99 -9.09 2.99
N PHE A 169 11.30 -7.81 2.74
CA PHE A 169 11.20 -7.22 1.40
C PHE A 169 11.96 -8.00 0.32
N ALA A 170 13.23 -8.34 0.55
CA ALA A 170 14.04 -9.07 -0.43
C ALA A 170 13.46 -10.45 -0.76
N GLU A 171 13.00 -11.17 0.26
CA GLU A 171 12.33 -12.47 0.14
C GLU A 171 11.00 -12.33 -0.64
N SER A 172 10.16 -11.37 -0.24
CA SER A 172 8.87 -11.09 -0.86
C SER A 172 9.00 -10.71 -2.34
N VAL A 173 10.01 -9.91 -2.69
CA VAL A 173 10.32 -9.56 -4.08
C VAL A 173 10.76 -10.79 -4.87
N ASN A 174 11.62 -11.65 -4.30
CA ASN A 174 12.07 -12.86 -4.96
C ASN A 174 10.91 -13.80 -5.26
N LEU A 175 10.02 -14.02 -4.29
CA LEU A 175 8.82 -14.84 -4.44
C LEU A 175 7.86 -14.27 -5.50
N LEU A 176 7.62 -12.96 -5.46
CA LEU A 176 6.80 -12.29 -6.45
C LEU A 176 7.40 -12.42 -7.86
N GLY A 177 8.71 -12.20 -7.98
CA GLY A 177 9.44 -12.32 -9.25
C GLY A 177 9.33 -13.72 -9.85
N LYS A 178 9.55 -14.76 -9.04
CA LYS A 178 9.31 -16.16 -9.44
C LYS A 178 7.86 -16.39 -9.87
N LYS A 179 6.90 -15.87 -9.10
CA LYS A 179 5.47 -16.04 -9.38
C LYS A 179 5.03 -15.37 -10.69
N LEU A 180 5.63 -14.24 -11.03
CA LEU A 180 5.32 -13.46 -12.24
C LEU A 180 6.23 -13.75 -13.43
N GLY A 181 7.28 -14.57 -13.25
CA GLY A 181 8.25 -14.90 -14.30
C GLY A 181 9.14 -13.70 -14.69
N TRP A 182 9.49 -12.86 -13.71
CA TRP A 182 10.36 -11.70 -13.92
C TRP A 182 11.78 -12.10 -14.32
N LYS A 183 12.39 -11.31 -15.22
CA LYS A 183 13.68 -11.65 -15.85
C LYS A 183 14.88 -11.04 -15.14
N SER A 184 14.73 -9.91 -14.45
CA SER A 184 15.86 -9.27 -13.77
C SER A 184 16.34 -10.08 -12.58
N SER A 185 17.64 -10.04 -12.31
CA SER A 185 18.15 -10.42 -10.98
C SER A 185 17.42 -9.60 -9.91
N HIS A 186 16.80 -10.29 -8.96
CA HIS A 186 15.97 -9.70 -7.91
C HIS A 186 16.77 -8.96 -6.82
N THR A 187 18.01 -8.56 -7.14
CA THR A 187 18.87 -7.74 -6.28
C THR A 187 18.32 -6.32 -6.28
N ILE A 188 17.28 -6.06 -5.49
CA ILE A 188 16.82 -4.69 -5.27
C ILE A 188 17.77 -4.06 -4.24
N PRO A 189 18.42 -2.92 -4.56
CA PRO A 189 19.06 -2.14 -3.51
C PRO A 189 17.96 -1.72 -2.53
N TYR A 190 18.13 -2.07 -1.25
CA TYR A 190 17.20 -1.70 -0.18
C TYR A 190 17.22 -0.17 -0.01
N LEU A 191 16.48 0.53 -0.89
CA LEU A 191 16.41 1.98 -0.95
C LEU A 191 15.34 2.43 0.05
N ASN A 192 15.76 3.25 1.01
CA ASN A 192 15.00 3.78 2.14
C ASN A 192 14.92 2.82 3.34
N VAL A 193 16.06 2.55 3.98
CA VAL A 193 16.05 2.45 5.44
C VAL A 193 15.70 3.86 5.91
N ASP A 194 14.48 4.06 6.39
CA ASP A 194 14.23 5.24 7.22
C ASP A 194 15.07 5.02 8.48
N THR A 195 16.29 5.57 8.52
CA THR A 195 17.18 5.55 9.70
C THR A 195 16.66 6.50 10.79
N THR A 196 15.36 6.74 10.82
CA THR A 196 14.74 7.62 11.79
C THR A 196 14.56 6.88 13.10
N LYS A 197 14.87 7.61 14.19
CA LYS A 197 14.98 7.23 15.60
C LYS A 197 14.23 5.94 15.99
N PRO A 198 14.88 5.03 16.74
CA PRO A 198 14.23 3.82 17.21
C PRO A 198 12.93 4.15 17.97
N LEU A 199 11.93 3.26 17.88
CA LEU A 199 10.65 3.24 18.62
C LEU A 199 10.76 3.71 20.09
N HIS A 200 11.92 3.58 20.71
CA HIS A 200 12.28 4.02 22.06
C HIS A 200 12.15 5.53 22.36
N GLN A 201 11.66 6.37 21.44
CA GLN A 201 11.41 7.81 21.70
C GLN A 201 9.94 8.24 21.55
N ILE A 202 9.01 7.31 21.35
CA ILE A 202 7.57 7.63 21.32
C ILE A 202 7.03 7.51 22.74
N ASP A 203 6.34 8.55 23.22
CA ASP A 203 5.71 8.53 24.54
C ASP A 203 4.52 7.56 24.60
N ALA A 204 4.15 7.14 25.81
CA ALA A 204 3.11 6.14 26.02
C ALA A 204 1.74 6.54 25.46
N GLN A 205 1.42 7.84 25.45
CA GLN A 205 0.15 8.35 24.93
C GLN A 205 0.11 8.22 23.40
N THR A 206 1.20 8.59 22.72
CA THR A 206 1.34 8.41 21.27
C THR A 206 1.32 6.94 20.86
N GLN A 207 1.98 6.06 21.62
CA GLN A 207 1.96 4.62 21.38
C GLN A 207 0.52 4.05 21.48
N ALA A 208 -0.21 4.39 22.55
CA ALA A 208 -1.59 3.95 22.73
C ALA A 208 -2.51 4.47 21.60
N ALA A 209 -2.29 5.71 21.13
CA ALA A 209 -3.03 6.26 20.01
C ALA A 209 -2.73 5.51 18.70
N LEU A 210 -1.46 5.19 18.41
CA LEU A 210 -1.06 4.42 17.24
C LEU A 210 -1.79 3.07 17.18
N GLU A 211 -1.80 2.34 18.29
CA GLU A 211 -2.49 1.05 18.42
C GLU A 211 -4.01 1.18 18.27
N LYS A 212 -4.63 2.16 18.96
CA LYS A 212 -6.07 2.44 18.87
C LYS A 212 -6.50 2.70 17.44
N TYR A 213 -5.84 3.64 16.75
CA TYR A 213 -6.26 4.08 15.42
C TYR A 213 -5.85 3.13 14.29
N ASN A 214 -4.97 2.16 14.55
CA ASN A 214 -4.51 1.19 13.55
C ASN A 214 -4.83 -0.27 13.93
N ARG A 215 -5.78 -0.49 14.85
CA ARG A 215 -6.18 -1.82 15.33
C ARG A 215 -6.55 -2.79 14.22
N LEU A 216 -7.29 -2.36 13.19
CA LEU A 216 -7.70 -3.23 12.09
C LEU A 216 -6.53 -3.52 11.15
N ASP A 217 -5.68 -2.54 10.88
CA ASP A 217 -4.44 -2.76 10.12
C ASP A 217 -3.53 -3.78 10.84
N MET A 218 -3.49 -3.76 12.18
CA MET A 218 -2.71 -4.73 12.97
C MET A 218 -3.27 -6.15 12.81
N LEU A 219 -4.58 -6.33 12.92
CA LEU A 219 -5.22 -7.63 12.71
C LEU A 219 -5.03 -8.14 11.27
N LEU A 220 -5.19 -7.26 10.28
CA LEU A 220 -4.95 -7.56 8.87
C LEU A 220 -3.50 -8.00 8.61
N TYR A 221 -2.55 -7.22 9.14
CA TYR A 221 -1.12 -7.49 8.99
C TYR A 221 -0.75 -8.84 9.62
N GLU A 222 -1.22 -9.11 10.84
CA GLU A 222 -0.93 -10.37 11.53
C GLU A 222 -1.48 -11.58 10.76
N HIS A 223 -2.72 -11.48 10.26
CA HIS A 223 -3.30 -12.53 9.42
C HIS A 223 -2.45 -12.81 8.16
N VAL A 224 -2.03 -11.75 7.46
CA VAL A 224 -1.17 -11.88 6.27
C VAL A 224 0.20 -12.45 6.65
N ASN A 225 0.79 -12.00 7.75
CA ASN A 225 2.09 -12.46 8.22
C ASN A 225 2.06 -13.96 8.57
N GLN A 226 1.06 -14.43 9.30
CA GLN A 226 0.88 -15.85 9.62
C GLN A 226 0.75 -16.70 8.34
N ARG A 227 -0.09 -16.29 7.39
CA ARG A 227 -0.22 -17.00 6.10
C ARG A 227 1.07 -16.98 5.29
N TYR A 228 1.79 -15.86 5.32
CA TYR A 228 3.05 -15.72 4.62
C TYR A 228 4.10 -16.70 5.18
N ILE A 229 4.24 -16.79 6.51
CA ILE A 229 5.14 -17.73 7.17
C ILE A 229 4.76 -19.17 6.81
N MET A 230 3.48 -19.55 6.97
CA MET A 230 3.00 -20.91 6.66
C MET A 230 3.24 -21.31 5.20
N LYS A 231 3.19 -20.36 4.27
CA LYS A 231 3.27 -20.64 2.83
C LYS A 231 4.70 -20.63 2.27
N TYR A 232 5.61 -19.87 2.87
CA TYR A 232 6.92 -19.58 2.28
C TYR A 232 8.12 -19.82 3.20
N SER A 233 7.92 -20.05 4.49
CA SER A 233 8.99 -20.43 5.43
C SER A 233 8.94 -21.95 5.67
N LEU A 234 9.52 -22.71 4.73
CA LEU A 234 9.95 -24.11 4.89
C LEU A 234 11.42 -24.22 4.52
#